data_AF-A0ABD6RM08-F1
#
_entry.id   AF-A0ABD6RM08-F1
#
_cell.length_a   1.000
_cell.length_b   1.000
_cell.length_c   1.000
_cell.angle_alpha   90.00
_cell.angle_beta   90.00
_cell.angle_gamma   90.00
#
_symmetry.space_group_name_H-M   'P 1'
#
loop_
_entity.id
_entity.type
_entity.pdbx_description
1 polymer ?
#
loop_
_entity_poly.entity_id
_entity_poly.type
_entity_poly.pdbx_seq_one_letter_code
_entity_poly.pdbx_strand_id
1 'polypeptide(L)'
;MKIDEDNFIRQLKYRNSKALDFIVDEYSNLIFRIIRTVLNSNFHSQYVEECANDVFWSAWSNIDSFDEQKGNFKYWIAAISKYKAIDYKRKLFKQNNIESIDDHILCDDTSIENDFILNENKEEIFEAINYMKKEDREIFIRRYFLDEKVENIANAFGVNRNLIDKRLSRGRKFLKEKLILLKGEIL
;
A
#
# COMPACT_ATOMS: atom_id res chain seq x y z
N MET A 1 -10.32 7.05 -29.10
CA MET A 1 -8.93 7.00 -28.60
C MET A 1 -8.74 5.69 -27.87
N LYS A 2 -7.66 4.95 -28.16
CA LYS A 2 -7.30 3.70 -27.45
C LYS A 2 -6.57 4.07 -26.16
N ILE A 3 -6.88 3.38 -25.07
CA ILE A 3 -6.17 3.52 -23.80
C ILE A 3 -5.04 2.49 -23.77
N ASP A 4 -3.86 2.91 -23.31
CA ASP A 4 -2.64 2.11 -23.20
C ASP A 4 -1.81 2.56 -21.99
N GLU A 5 -0.69 1.86 -21.76
CA GLU A 5 0.23 2.09 -20.64
C GLU A 5 0.78 3.52 -20.59
N ASP A 6 0.87 4.21 -21.72
CA ASP A 6 1.44 5.56 -21.80
C ASP A 6 0.41 6.66 -21.50
N ASN A 7 -0.89 6.37 -21.66
CA ASN A 7 -1.93 7.40 -21.59
C ASN A 7 -2.99 7.20 -20.51
N PHE A 8 -3.09 6.00 -19.92
CA PHE A 8 -4.18 5.66 -19.01
C PHE A 8 -4.24 6.57 -17.77
N ILE A 9 -3.10 6.98 -17.22
CA ILE A 9 -3.05 7.81 -15.99
C ILE A 9 -3.64 9.19 -16.26
N ARG A 10 -3.23 9.82 -17.36
CA ARG A 10 -3.79 11.10 -17.81
C ARG A 10 -5.29 10.98 -18.07
N GLN A 11 -5.73 9.87 -18.65
CA GLN A 11 -7.14 9.63 -18.96
C GLN A 11 -7.99 9.34 -17.71
N LEU A 12 -7.43 8.67 -16.70
CA LEU A 12 -8.04 8.54 -15.37
C LEU A 12 -8.24 9.92 -14.72
N LYS A 13 -7.24 10.80 -14.78
CA LYS A 13 -7.36 12.20 -14.29
C LYS A 13 -8.44 12.98 -15.01
N TYR A 14 -8.62 12.76 -16.32
CA TYR A 14 -9.74 13.32 -17.08
C TYR A 14 -11.08 12.60 -16.85
N ARG A 15 -11.16 11.67 -15.90
CA ARG A 15 -12.39 10.92 -15.58
C ARG A 15 -12.96 10.20 -16.79
N ASN A 16 -12.10 9.69 -17.67
CA ASN A 16 -12.49 8.85 -18.80
C ASN A 16 -12.67 7.40 -18.33
N SER A 17 -13.90 6.88 -18.39
CA SER A 17 -14.23 5.53 -17.92
C SER A 17 -13.44 4.43 -18.62
N LYS A 18 -13.01 4.63 -19.88
CA LYS A 18 -12.18 3.64 -20.58
C LYS A 18 -10.81 3.42 -19.94
N ALA A 19 -10.33 4.41 -19.19
CA ALA A 19 -9.09 4.26 -18.43
C ALA A 19 -9.30 3.49 -17.12
N LEU A 20 -10.52 3.51 -16.57
CA LEU A 20 -10.92 2.60 -15.50
C LEU A 20 -10.94 1.16 -16.01
N ASP A 21 -11.57 0.92 -17.18
CA ASP A 21 -11.59 -0.41 -17.80
C ASP A 21 -10.17 -0.95 -18.01
N PHE A 22 -9.26 -0.10 -18.53
CA PHE A 22 -7.85 -0.46 -18.70
C PHE A 22 -7.17 -0.89 -17.38
N ILE A 23 -7.35 -0.14 -16.29
CA ILE A 23 -6.72 -0.54 -15.01
C ILE A 23 -7.37 -1.77 -14.39
N VAL A 24 -8.66 -2.00 -14.66
CA VAL A 24 -9.33 -3.24 -14.25
C VAL A 24 -8.69 -4.42 -14.97
N ASP A 25 -8.55 -4.36 -16.28
CA ASP A 25 -7.95 -5.44 -17.06
C ASP A 25 -6.49 -5.70 -16.66
N GLU A 26 -5.68 -4.63 -16.52
CA GLU A 26 -4.24 -4.74 -16.29
C GLU A 26 -3.89 -5.11 -14.84
N TYR A 27 -4.57 -4.53 -13.84
CA TYR A 27 -4.17 -4.64 -12.44
C TYR A 27 -5.03 -5.60 -11.61
N SER A 28 -6.14 -6.13 -12.13
CA SER A 28 -7.01 -7.06 -11.37
C SER A 28 -6.22 -8.20 -10.73
N ASN A 29 -5.37 -8.91 -11.49
CA ASN A 29 -4.61 -10.04 -10.97
C ASN A 29 -3.72 -9.66 -9.77
N LEU A 30 -3.08 -8.49 -9.82
CA LEU A 30 -2.25 -7.97 -8.74
C LEU A 30 -3.10 -7.61 -7.52
N ILE A 31 -4.20 -6.89 -7.72
CA ILE A 31 -5.11 -6.43 -6.67
C ILE A 31 -5.73 -7.64 -5.95
N PHE A 32 -6.31 -8.58 -6.71
CA PHE A 32 -6.89 -9.80 -6.17
C PHE A 32 -5.88 -10.63 -5.39
N ARG A 33 -4.64 -10.74 -5.89
CA ARG A 33 -3.57 -11.44 -5.16
C ARG A 33 -3.27 -10.77 -3.82
N ILE A 34 -3.11 -9.45 -3.80
CA ILE A 34 -2.84 -8.70 -2.55
C ILE A 34 -3.99 -8.85 -1.57
N ILE A 35 -5.23 -8.68 -2.02
CA ILE A 35 -6.42 -8.78 -1.15
C ILE A 35 -6.54 -10.18 -0.57
N ARG A 36 -6.38 -11.23 -1.38
CA ARG A 36 -6.42 -12.63 -0.91
C ARG A 36 -5.31 -12.96 0.09
N THR A 37 -4.11 -12.44 -0.12
CA THR A 37 -2.99 -12.59 0.83
C THR A 37 -3.28 -11.90 2.16
N VAL A 38 -4.00 -10.78 2.17
CA VAL A 38 -4.32 -10.06 3.40
C VAL A 38 -5.50 -10.69 4.14
N LEU A 39 -6.58 -10.99 3.41
CA LEU A 39 -7.77 -11.60 3.98
C LEU A 39 -7.49 -13.06 4.40
N ASN A 40 -6.64 -13.82 3.71
CA ASN A 40 -6.46 -15.28 3.89
C ASN A 40 -7.71 -16.08 3.48
N SER A 41 -7.58 -17.41 3.49
CA SER A 41 -8.59 -18.38 3.05
C SER A 41 -9.88 -18.44 3.87
N ASN A 42 -9.95 -17.71 5.00
CA ASN A 42 -11.10 -17.78 5.93
C ASN A 42 -12.23 -16.81 5.58
N PHE A 43 -12.09 -15.98 4.55
CA PHE A 43 -13.12 -15.00 4.17
C PHE A 43 -13.76 -15.35 2.82
N HIS A 44 -15.07 -15.12 2.73
CA HIS A 44 -15.87 -15.38 1.53
C HIS A 44 -15.35 -14.60 0.31
N SER A 45 -15.46 -15.20 -0.88
CA SER A 45 -15.07 -14.59 -2.16
C SER A 45 -15.73 -13.24 -2.40
N GLN A 46 -16.96 -13.06 -1.91
CA GLN A 46 -17.70 -11.80 -1.98
C GLN A 46 -16.91 -10.62 -1.37
N TYR A 47 -16.27 -10.81 -0.21
CA TYR A 47 -15.52 -9.72 0.43
C TYR A 47 -14.26 -9.35 -0.35
N VAL A 48 -13.68 -10.30 -1.09
CA VAL A 48 -12.53 -10.04 -1.96
C VAL A 48 -12.95 -9.15 -3.12
N GLU A 49 -14.10 -9.45 -3.74
CA GLU A 49 -14.65 -8.68 -4.86
C GLU A 49 -15.10 -7.27 -4.42
N GLU A 50 -15.80 -7.17 -3.29
CA GLU A 50 -16.18 -5.87 -2.70
C GLU A 50 -14.94 -5.01 -2.40
N CYS A 51 -13.90 -5.62 -1.80
CA CYS A 51 -12.65 -4.93 -1.53
C CYS A 51 -11.95 -4.48 -2.81
N ALA A 52 -11.93 -5.31 -3.86
CA ALA A 52 -11.33 -4.94 -5.15
C ALA A 52 -12.08 -3.77 -5.81
N ASN A 53 -13.41 -3.77 -5.75
CA ASN A 53 -14.22 -2.65 -6.23
C ASN A 53 -13.89 -1.35 -5.49
N ASP A 54 -13.73 -1.40 -4.17
CA ASP A 54 -13.31 -0.26 -3.36
C ASP A 54 -11.89 0.24 -3.69
N VAL A 55 -11.00 -0.65 -4.11
CA VAL A 55 -9.65 -0.29 -4.59
C VAL A 55 -9.76 0.47 -5.90
N PHE A 56 -10.50 -0.05 -6.89
CA PHE A 56 -10.68 0.64 -8.17
C PHE A 56 -11.39 1.98 -7.99
N TRP A 57 -12.41 2.02 -7.12
CA TRP A 57 -13.09 3.27 -6.79
C TRP A 57 -12.15 4.27 -6.12
N SER A 58 -11.28 3.81 -5.21
CA SER A 58 -10.30 4.69 -4.56
C SER A 58 -9.22 5.16 -5.53
N ALA A 59 -8.74 4.29 -6.41
CA ALA A 59 -7.79 4.64 -7.46
C ALA A 59 -8.39 5.66 -8.43
N TRP A 60 -9.65 5.47 -8.84
CA TRP A 60 -10.40 6.43 -9.63
C TRP A 60 -10.52 7.76 -8.89
N SER A 61 -11.13 7.76 -7.70
CA SER A 61 -11.46 8.97 -6.94
C SER A 61 -10.22 9.79 -6.59
N ASN A 62 -9.12 9.14 -6.20
CA ASN A 62 -7.92 9.78 -5.70
C ASN A 62 -6.80 9.90 -6.75
N ILE A 63 -7.06 9.66 -8.03
CA ILE A 63 -6.02 9.72 -9.08
C ILE A 63 -5.31 11.08 -9.14
N ASP A 64 -5.97 12.17 -8.77
CA ASP A 64 -5.39 13.51 -8.76
C ASP A 64 -4.25 13.64 -7.74
N SER A 65 -4.25 12.80 -6.69
CA SER A 65 -3.14 12.71 -5.72
C SER A 65 -1.93 11.93 -6.26
N PHE A 66 -2.11 11.18 -7.36
CA PHE A 66 -1.05 10.39 -7.94
C PHE A 66 -0.16 11.24 -8.85
N ASP A 67 1.13 11.26 -8.52
CA ASP A 67 2.17 11.98 -9.24
C ASP A 67 3.13 10.98 -9.91
N GLU A 68 3.03 10.90 -11.23
CA GLU A 68 3.86 10.06 -12.11
C GLU A 68 5.36 10.37 -11.97
N GLN A 69 5.71 11.61 -11.65
CA GLN A 69 7.11 11.98 -11.42
C GLN A 69 7.62 11.41 -10.11
N LYS A 70 6.76 11.21 -9.12
CA LYS A 70 7.15 10.75 -7.78
C LYS A 70 7.04 9.24 -7.57
N GLY A 71 6.33 8.48 -8.42
CA GLY A 71 6.20 7.02 -8.21
C GLY A 71 5.54 6.27 -9.36
N ASN A 72 5.61 4.93 -9.30
CA ASN A 72 5.00 4.04 -10.29
C ASN A 72 3.55 3.69 -9.89
N PHE A 73 2.64 3.75 -10.86
CA PHE A 73 1.22 3.49 -10.64
C PHE A 73 0.95 2.08 -10.10
N LYS A 74 1.70 1.07 -10.58
CA LYS A 74 1.60 -0.32 -10.10
C LYS A 74 1.80 -0.42 -8.59
N TYR A 75 2.77 0.31 -8.05
CA TYR A 75 3.05 0.30 -6.62
C TYR A 75 2.05 1.13 -5.83
N TRP A 76 1.55 2.21 -6.42
CA TRP A 76 0.50 3.02 -5.81
C TRP A 76 -0.81 2.25 -5.67
N ILE A 77 -1.30 1.60 -6.74
CA ILE A 77 -2.53 0.80 -6.69
C ILE A 77 -2.37 -0.44 -5.81
N ALA A 78 -1.18 -1.03 -5.75
CA ALA A 78 -0.88 -2.12 -4.84
C ALA A 78 -0.91 -1.69 -3.36
N ALA A 79 -0.42 -0.48 -3.04
CA ALA A 79 -0.55 0.08 -1.71
C ALA A 79 -2.03 0.25 -1.33
N ILE A 80 -2.82 0.93 -2.17
CA ILE A 80 -4.28 1.09 -1.97
C ILE A 80 -4.94 -0.27 -1.72
N SER A 81 -4.58 -1.29 -2.52
CA SER A 81 -5.10 -2.66 -2.37
C SER A 81 -4.85 -3.24 -0.99
N LYS A 82 -3.61 -3.16 -0.51
CA LYS A 82 -3.26 -3.71 0.81
C LYS A 82 -3.98 -2.98 1.93
N TYR A 83 -4.08 -1.66 1.86
CA TYR A 83 -4.77 -0.88 2.88
C TYR A 83 -6.25 -1.19 2.93
N LYS A 84 -6.94 -1.22 1.78
CA LYS A 84 -8.35 -1.60 1.70
C LYS A 84 -8.55 -3.01 2.25
N ALA A 85 -7.70 -3.96 1.92
CA ALA A 85 -7.82 -5.32 2.44
C ALA A 85 -7.61 -5.41 3.97
N ILE A 86 -6.67 -4.64 4.53
CA ILE A 86 -6.47 -4.57 5.99
C ILE A 86 -7.70 -3.95 6.68
N ASP A 87 -8.28 -2.91 6.09
CA ASP A 87 -9.49 -2.28 6.62
C ASP A 87 -10.68 -3.21 6.61
N TYR A 88 -10.89 -3.95 5.51
CA TYR A 88 -11.89 -5.00 5.42
C TYR A 88 -11.66 -6.08 6.46
N LYS A 89 -10.44 -6.60 6.57
CA LYS A 89 -10.07 -7.59 7.59
C LYS A 89 -10.47 -7.12 8.99
N ARG A 90 -10.07 -5.91 9.39
CA ARG A 90 -10.41 -5.33 10.70
C ARG A 90 -11.92 -5.18 10.91
N LYS A 91 -12.66 -4.73 9.89
CA LYS A 91 -14.12 -4.59 9.94
C LYS A 91 -14.81 -5.94 10.14
N LEU A 92 -14.38 -6.96 9.39
CA LEU A 92 -14.93 -8.31 9.46
C LEU A 92 -14.60 -8.99 10.80
N PHE A 93 -13.38 -8.81 11.33
CA PHE A 93 -13.05 -9.28 12.68
C PHE A 93 -13.92 -8.65 13.77
N LYS A 94 -14.20 -7.34 13.68
CA LYS A 94 -15.11 -6.66 14.62
C LYS A 94 -16.57 -7.11 14.49
N GLN A 95 -17.02 -7.44 13.28
CA GLN A 95 -18.40 -7.88 13.03
C GLN A 95 -18.64 -9.33 13.44
N ASN A 96 -17.63 -10.19 13.38
CA ASN A 96 -17.79 -11.63 13.58
C ASN A 96 -17.55 -12.11 15.03
N ASN A 97 -17.19 -11.26 16.00
CA ASN A 97 -16.95 -11.63 17.41
C ASN A 97 -16.27 -13.01 17.54
N ILE A 98 -15.18 -13.24 16.80
CA ILE A 98 -14.41 -14.48 16.94
C ILE A 98 -13.63 -14.37 18.25
N GLU A 99 -14.29 -14.74 19.35
CA GLU A 99 -13.63 -15.24 20.56
C GLU A 99 -12.91 -16.54 20.20
N SER A 100 -11.77 -16.42 19.54
CA SER A 100 -10.68 -17.35 19.77
C SER A 100 -9.41 -16.54 19.74
N ILE A 101 -8.91 -16.29 20.94
CA ILE A 101 -7.48 -16.17 21.20
C ILE A 101 -6.85 -17.38 20.52
N ASP A 102 -6.35 -17.15 19.32
CA ASP A 102 -5.27 -17.96 18.78
C ASP A 102 -4.23 -16.97 18.29
N ASP A 103 -3.27 -16.76 19.17
CA ASP A 103 -2.03 -16.01 19.00
C ASP A 103 -1.14 -16.69 17.95
N HIS A 104 -1.66 -16.80 16.73
CA HIS A 104 -0.88 -16.96 15.53
C HIS A 104 -0.99 -15.69 14.69
N ILE A 105 -0.63 -14.59 15.36
CA ILE A 105 0.33 -13.66 14.77
C ILE A 105 1.42 -14.58 14.21
N LEU A 106 1.51 -14.70 12.89
CA LEU A 106 2.74 -15.15 12.27
C LEU A 106 3.77 -14.06 12.59
N CYS A 107 4.33 -14.20 13.78
CA CYS A 107 5.57 -13.62 14.24
C CYS A 107 6.62 -14.11 13.27
N ASP A 108 6.89 -13.30 12.25
CA ASP A 108 8.23 -13.21 11.71
C ASP A 108 8.94 -12.11 12.52
N ASP A 109 9.44 -12.52 13.70
CA ASP A 109 10.44 -11.93 14.63
C ASP A 109 10.79 -10.42 14.57
N THR A 110 9.85 -9.54 14.23
CA THR A 110 10.05 -8.08 14.20
C THR A 110 8.93 -7.30 14.89
N SER A 111 8.01 -8.02 15.52
CA SER A 111 7.00 -7.52 16.46
C SER A 111 7.72 -7.04 17.72
N ILE A 112 7.89 -5.75 17.96
CA ILE A 112 7.04 -4.97 18.89
C ILE A 112 7.15 -3.46 18.58
N GLU A 113 8.13 -3.02 17.77
CA GLU A 113 8.32 -1.61 17.40
C GLU A 113 7.45 -1.15 16.21
N ASN A 114 6.88 -2.09 15.44
CA ASN A 114 6.08 -1.81 14.25
C ASN A 114 4.61 -1.44 14.56
N ASP A 115 4.10 -1.77 15.74
CA ASP A 115 2.70 -1.54 16.12
C ASP A 115 2.38 -0.07 16.41
N PHE A 116 3.39 0.74 16.77
CA PHE A 116 3.18 2.16 17.02
C PHE A 116 2.85 2.95 15.75
N ILE A 117 3.32 2.48 14.58
CA ILE A 117 3.08 3.14 13.28
C ILE A 117 1.66 2.83 12.78
N LEU A 118 1.05 1.72 13.18
CA LEU A 118 -0.16 1.21 12.52
C LEU A 118 -1.50 1.67 13.12
N ASN A 119 -1.47 2.34 14.28
CA ASN A 119 -2.68 2.48 15.08
C ASN A 119 -3.40 3.83 15.05
N GLU A 120 -2.81 4.97 14.66
CA GLU A 120 -3.55 6.23 14.89
C GLU A 120 -3.61 7.33 13.82
N ASN A 121 -3.02 7.26 12.62
CA ASN A 121 -3.46 8.13 11.50
C ASN A 121 -2.97 7.64 10.13
N LYS A 122 -3.80 6.85 9.44
CA LYS A 122 -3.47 6.21 8.15
C LYS A 122 -3.31 7.20 7.00
N GLU A 123 -4.04 8.31 7.02
CA GLU A 123 -3.94 9.38 6.01
C GLU A 123 -2.63 10.18 6.18
N GLU A 124 -2.23 10.46 7.42
CA GLU A 124 -0.97 11.17 7.72
C GLU A 124 0.27 10.34 7.35
N ILE A 125 0.22 9.02 7.50
CA ILE A 125 1.29 8.14 7.06
C ILE A 125 1.45 8.20 5.54
N PHE A 126 0.34 8.20 4.81
CA PHE A 126 0.38 8.33 3.34
C PHE A 126 0.89 9.68 2.88
N GLU A 127 0.41 10.77 3.50
CA GLU A 127 0.94 12.12 3.32
C GLU A 127 2.45 12.15 3.60
N ALA A 128 2.89 11.59 4.73
CA ALA A 128 4.31 11.53 5.08
C ALA A 128 5.12 10.71 4.08
N ILE A 129 4.66 9.53 3.68
CA ILE A 129 5.29 8.73 2.62
C ILE A 129 5.39 9.52 1.31
N ASN A 130 4.41 10.37 0.99
CA ASN A 130 4.45 11.22 -0.20
C ASN A 130 5.55 12.29 -0.17
N TYR A 131 6.02 12.70 1.02
CA TYR A 131 7.16 13.61 1.18
C TYR A 131 8.54 12.93 1.04
N MET A 132 8.59 11.60 1.01
CA MET A 132 9.84 10.88 0.75
C MET A 132 10.33 11.11 -0.69
N LYS A 133 11.65 11.03 -0.87
CA LYS A 133 12.26 11.01 -2.21
C LYS A 133 11.73 9.80 -3.00
N LYS A 134 11.49 9.98 -4.30
CA LYS A 134 10.92 8.98 -5.23
C LYS A 134 11.45 7.56 -5.00
N GLU A 135 12.77 7.40 -5.04
CA GLU A 135 13.39 6.09 -4.92
C GLU A 135 13.24 5.49 -3.51
N ASP A 136 13.35 6.32 -2.46
CA ASP A 136 13.21 5.87 -1.08
C ASP A 136 11.76 5.45 -0.80
N ARG A 137 10.80 6.20 -1.34
CA ARG A 137 9.37 5.89 -1.28
C ARG A 137 9.05 4.56 -1.94
N GLU A 138 9.55 4.34 -3.14
CA GLU A 138 9.34 3.09 -3.86
C GLU A 138 9.97 1.90 -3.11
N ILE A 139 11.19 2.05 -2.61
CA ILE A 139 11.85 1.04 -1.77
C ILE A 139 11.01 0.74 -0.52
N PHE A 140 10.48 1.77 0.13
CA PHE A 140 9.63 1.63 1.32
C PHE A 140 8.32 0.91 0.99
N ILE A 141 7.68 1.26 -0.13
CA ILE A 141 6.47 0.60 -0.63
C ILE A 141 6.75 -0.87 -0.90
N ARG A 142 7.78 -1.17 -1.70
CA ARG A 142 8.15 -2.55 -2.05
C ARG A 142 8.47 -3.39 -0.82
N ARG A 143 9.22 -2.84 0.15
CA ARG A 143 9.57 -3.60 1.35
C ARG A 143 8.40 -3.81 2.30
N TYR A 144 7.66 -2.76 2.66
CA TYR A 144 6.67 -2.82 3.75
C TYR A 144 5.26 -3.15 3.25
N PHE A 145 4.95 -2.78 2.01
CA PHE A 145 3.63 -2.97 1.44
C PHE A 145 3.59 -4.21 0.55
N LEU A 146 4.59 -4.45 -0.27
CA LEU A 146 4.60 -5.63 -1.16
C LEU A 146 5.33 -6.83 -0.56
N ASP A 147 5.92 -6.65 0.63
CA ASP A 147 6.74 -7.64 1.34
C ASP A 147 7.85 -8.23 0.46
N GLU A 148 8.39 -7.39 -0.42
CA GLU A 148 9.45 -7.79 -1.31
C GLU A 148 10.78 -7.88 -0.54
N LYS A 149 11.52 -8.98 -0.78
CA LYS A 149 12.84 -9.19 -0.18
C LYS A 149 13.80 -8.07 -0.57
N VAL A 150 14.62 -7.64 0.39
CA VAL A 150 15.60 -6.56 0.22
C VAL A 150 16.54 -6.86 -0.96
N GLU A 151 16.88 -8.13 -1.17
CA GLU A 151 17.70 -8.61 -2.30
C GLU A 151 17.05 -8.34 -3.65
N ASN A 152 15.74 -8.58 -3.78
CA ASN A 152 15.02 -8.35 -5.04
C ASN A 152 14.86 -6.86 -5.33
N ILE A 153 14.64 -6.06 -4.27
CA ILE A 153 14.63 -4.61 -4.37
C ILE A 153 16.01 -4.11 -4.80
N ALA A 154 17.09 -4.58 -4.15
CA ALA A 154 18.47 -4.21 -4.48
C ALA A 154 18.80 -4.50 -5.96
N ASN A 155 18.46 -5.70 -6.44
CA ASN A 155 18.64 -6.10 -7.84
C ASN A 155 17.85 -5.21 -8.80
N ALA A 156 16.59 -4.91 -8.51
CA ALA A 156 15.75 -4.07 -9.36
C ALA A 156 16.24 -2.61 -9.45
N PHE A 157 16.88 -2.11 -8.39
CA PHE A 157 17.49 -0.78 -8.37
C PHE A 157 18.95 -0.77 -8.85
N GLY A 158 19.55 -1.94 -9.13
CA GLY A 158 20.95 -2.06 -9.53
C GLY A 158 21.94 -1.63 -8.44
N VAL A 159 21.56 -1.77 -7.16
CA VAL A 159 22.35 -1.32 -6.01
C VAL A 159 22.59 -2.45 -5.01
N ASN A 160 23.51 -2.25 -4.07
CA ASN A 160 23.77 -3.22 -3.01
C ASN A 160 22.63 -3.23 -1.95
N ARG A 161 22.29 -4.40 -1.42
CA ARG A 161 21.40 -4.61 -0.26
C ARG A 161 21.64 -3.61 0.86
N ASN A 162 22.91 -3.35 1.22
CA ASN A 162 23.27 -2.41 2.29
C ASN A 162 22.76 -0.98 2.03
N LEU A 163 22.65 -0.56 0.77
CA LEU A 163 22.10 0.75 0.42
C LEU A 163 20.58 0.76 0.63
N ILE A 164 19.88 -0.32 0.25
CA ILE A 164 18.44 -0.46 0.48
C ILE A 164 18.13 -0.44 1.97
N ASP A 165 18.88 -1.18 2.80
CA ASP A 165 18.71 -1.18 4.26
C ASP A 165 18.89 0.22 4.86
N LYS A 166 19.89 0.98 4.40
CA LYS A 166 20.10 2.39 4.80
C LYS A 166 18.96 3.31 4.34
N ARG A 167 18.37 3.08 3.18
CA ARG A 167 17.23 3.87 2.67
C ARG A 167 15.96 3.56 3.46
N LEU A 168 15.69 2.28 3.75
CA LEU A 168 14.58 1.84 4.60
C LEU A 168 14.71 2.41 6.03
N SER A 169 15.90 2.36 6.61
CA SER A 169 16.17 2.94 7.94
C SER A 169 15.89 4.45 7.97
N ARG A 170 16.38 5.19 6.97
CA ARG A 170 16.09 6.62 6.84
C ARG A 170 14.60 6.90 6.64
N GLY A 171 13.91 6.11 5.83
CA GLY A 171 12.45 6.20 5.65
C GLY A 171 11.68 6.01 6.95
N ARG A 172 12.05 5.01 7.77
CA ARG A 172 11.44 4.80 9.09
C ARG A 172 11.66 5.98 10.02
N LYS A 173 12.90 6.50 10.06
CA LYS A 173 13.23 7.69 10.87
C LYS A 173 12.43 8.91 10.44
N PHE A 174 12.34 9.16 9.13
CA PHE A 174 11.56 10.25 8.57
C PHE A 174 10.08 10.16 8.93
N LEU A 175 9.47 8.98 8.82
CA LEU A 175 8.07 8.78 9.22
C LEU A 175 7.88 9.01 10.71
N LYS A 176 8.77 8.49 11.55
CA LYS A 176 8.72 8.70 12.99
C LYS A 176 8.77 10.20 13.33
N GLU A 177 9.71 10.94 12.76
CA GLU A 177 9.83 12.39 12.98
C GLU A 177 8.59 13.15 12.49
N LYS A 178 8.11 12.84 11.28
CA LYS A 178 6.96 13.53 10.69
C LYS A 178 5.67 13.27 11.46
N LEU A 179 5.45 12.03 11.93
CA LEU A 179 4.29 11.66 12.74
C LEU A 179 4.36 12.26 14.14
N ILE A 180 5.55 12.39 14.75
CA ILE A 180 5.73 13.11 16.02
C ILE A 180 5.40 14.60 15.84
N LEU A 181 5.90 15.23 14.78
CA LEU A 181 5.64 16.64 14.45
C LEU A 181 4.15 16.93 14.21
N LEU A 182 3.42 16.01 13.59
CA LEU A 182 1.97 16.14 13.34
C LEU A 182 1.14 15.99 14.61
N LYS A 183 1.63 15.24 15.60
CA LYS A 183 0.95 15.04 16.90
C LYS A 183 1.04 16.25 17.85
N GLY A 184 1.75 17.31 17.49
CA GLY A 184 1.84 18.52 18.31
C GLY A 184 2.57 18.33 19.64
N GLU A 185 3.33 17.24 19.81
CA GLU A 185 4.25 17.09 20.93
C GLU A 185 5.52 17.91 20.62
N ILE A 186 5.42 19.20 20.93
CA ILE A 186 6.60 20.05 21.11
C ILE A 186 7.34 19.50 22.35
N LEU A 187 8.62 19.19 22.19
CA LEU A 187 9.54 18.86 23.28
C LEU A 187 9.47 19.87 24.42
#